data_AF-R7U087-F1
#
_entry.id   AF-R7U087-F1
#
_cell.length_a   1.000
_cell.length_b   1.000
_cell.length_c   1.000
_cell.angle_alpha   90.00
_cell.angle_beta   90.00
_cell.angle_gamma   90.00
#
_symmetry.space_group_name_H-M   'P 1'
#
loop_
_entity.id
_entity.type
_entity.pdbx_description
1 polymer ?
#
loop_
_entity_poly.entity_id
_entity_poly.type
_entity_poly.pdbx_seq_one_letter_code
_entity_poly.pdbx_strand_id
1 'polypeptide(L)'
;VDHTSHEIFCEMETLKRGGMSMEWKETARWIKFEEDVEEAGERWSKPHVATLSLHSLFELRKGISSGTIMLDVDANNLIQITDLVLDNMIASKQMDAEHRDIVRRLLLLLAL
;
A
#
# COMPACT_ATOMS: atom_id res chain seq x y z
N VAL A 1 2.55 -19.35 -14.41
CA VAL A 1 2.27 -18.75 -13.10
C VAL A 1 1.33 -19.70 -12.38
N ASP A 2 1.65 -20.08 -11.15
CA ASP A 2 0.73 -20.87 -10.33
C ASP A 2 -0.39 -19.92 -9.85
N HIS A 3 -1.65 -20.35 -9.99
CA HIS A 3 -2.82 -19.55 -9.60
C HIS A 3 -3.58 -20.21 -8.43
N THR A 4 -2.95 -21.12 -7.68
CA THR A 4 -3.55 -21.62 -6.44
C THR A 4 -3.71 -20.50 -5.42
N SER A 5 -4.79 -20.58 -4.64
CA SER A 5 -5.01 -19.65 -3.52
C SER A 5 -4.10 -20.01 -2.34
N HIS A 6 -3.59 -19.00 -1.65
CA HIS A 6 -2.76 -19.13 -0.46
C HIS A 6 -3.36 -18.36 0.71
N GLU A 7 -3.07 -18.77 1.94
CA GLU A 7 -3.36 -17.94 3.11
C GLU A 7 -2.55 -16.64 3.04
N ILE A 8 -3.21 -15.51 3.32
CA ILE A 8 -2.63 -14.17 3.17
C ILE A 8 -2.38 -13.56 4.55
N PHE A 9 -1.16 -13.07 4.73
CA PHE A 9 -0.85 -12.02 5.68
C PHE A 9 -0.96 -10.68 4.97
N CYS A 10 -1.66 -9.72 5.56
CA CYS A 10 -1.78 -8.37 5.02
C CYS A 10 -1.28 -7.37 6.06
N GLU A 11 -0.47 -6.42 5.63
CA GLU A 11 0.07 -5.33 6.44
C GLU A 11 -0.30 -4.00 5.81
N MET A 12 -0.71 -3.03 6.63
CA MET A 12 -0.97 -1.66 6.21
C MET A 12 0.06 -0.73 6.81
N GLU A 13 0.74 0.00 5.93
CA GLU A 13 1.65 1.06 6.31
C GLU A 13 1.09 2.43 5.91
N THR A 14 1.50 3.46 6.64
CA THR A 14 1.17 4.85 6.31
C THR A 14 2.42 5.70 6.36
N LEU A 15 2.63 6.50 5.32
CA LEU A 15 3.69 7.50 5.29
C LEU A 15 3.39 8.60 6.30
N LYS A 16 4.23 8.73 7.32
CA LYS A 16 4.14 9.75 8.37
C LYS A 16 5.33 10.70 8.29
N ARG A 17 5.09 11.96 8.65
CA ARG A 17 6.17 12.96 8.82
C ARG A 17 6.63 12.93 10.28
N GLY A 18 7.88 12.55 10.52
CA GLY A 18 8.54 12.58 11.82
C GLY A 18 9.65 13.64 11.83
N GLY A 19 9.42 14.77 12.51
CA GLY A 19 10.40 15.86 12.54
C GLY A 19 10.75 16.37 11.14
N MET A 20 12.01 16.17 10.72
CA MET A 20 12.50 16.58 9.40
C MET A 20 12.45 15.48 8.32
N SER A 21 12.07 14.24 8.67
CA SER A 21 12.02 13.10 7.75
C SER A 21 10.59 12.60 7.53
N MET A 22 10.41 11.84 6.45
CA MET A 22 9.24 11.01 6.19
C MET A 22 9.63 9.56 6.38
N GLU A 23 8.76 8.77 6.97
CA GLU A 23 8.95 7.34 7.16
C GLU A 23 7.61 6.62 7.02
N TRP A 24 7.63 5.42 6.45
CA TRP A 24 6.47 4.54 6.51
C TRP A 24 6.42 3.88 7.87
N LYS A 25 5.22 3.83 8.44
CA LYS A 25 4.97 3.13 9.69
C LYS A 25 3.86 2.13 9.47
N GLU A 26 4.09 0.90 9.92
CA GLU A 26 3.04 -0.07 10.12
C GLU A 26 1.96 0.53 11.04
N THR A 27 0.70 0.42 10.63
CA THR A 27 -0.45 0.94 11.38
C THR A 27 -1.49 -0.13 11.68
N ALA A 28 -1.57 -1.18 10.87
CA ALA A 28 -2.46 -2.31 11.10
C ALA A 28 -1.98 -3.57 10.35
N ARG A 29 -2.43 -4.75 10.79
CA ARG A 29 -2.16 -6.03 10.12
C ARG A 29 -3.33 -7.00 10.26
N TRP A 30 -3.42 -7.96 9.32
CA TRP A 30 -4.47 -8.96 9.26
C TRP A 30 -3.93 -10.38 9.09
N ILE A 31 -4.33 -11.26 10.02
CA ILE A 31 -4.30 -12.73 9.88
C ILE A 31 -5.65 -13.25 10.35
N LYS A 32 -6.64 -13.26 9.44
CA LYS A 32 -8.08 -13.49 9.72
C LYS A 32 -8.74 -12.40 10.59
N PHE A 33 -8.05 -11.93 11.63
CA PHE A 33 -8.43 -10.83 12.50
C PHE A 33 -7.52 -9.61 12.28
N GLU A 34 -8.05 -8.44 12.59
CA GLU A 34 -7.36 -7.15 12.54
C GLU A 34 -6.68 -6.86 13.89
N GLU A 35 -5.46 -6.34 13.82
CA GLU A 35 -4.74 -5.73 14.93
C GLU A 35 -4.21 -4.37 14.47
N ASP A 36 -4.32 -3.35 15.32
CA ASP A 36 -3.88 -1.98 15.04
C ASP A 36 -2.75 -1.57 15.96
N VAL A 37 -1.90 -0.66 15.50
CA VAL A 37 -0.91 0.01 16.35
C VAL A 37 -1.60 1.07 17.20
N GLU A 38 -1.51 0.96 18.53
CA GLU A 38 -2.08 1.92 19.49
C GLU A 38 -1.31 3.27 19.44
N GLU A 39 -1.93 4.35 19.94
CA GLU A 39 -1.45 5.75 19.82
C GLU A 39 0.00 6.00 20.30
N ALA A 40 0.54 5.15 21.17
CA ALA A 40 1.92 5.22 21.64
C ALA A 40 2.95 4.51 20.76
N GLY A 41 2.52 3.81 19.69
CA GLY A 41 3.40 3.17 18.71
C GLY A 41 4.10 1.88 19.18
N GLU A 42 3.95 1.49 20.45
CA GLU A 42 4.68 0.36 21.05
C GLU A 42 3.81 -0.88 21.28
N ARG A 43 2.50 -0.79 21.01
CA ARG A 43 1.56 -1.85 21.37
C ARG A 43 0.54 -2.11 20.27
N TRP A 44 0.28 -3.39 20.03
CA TRP A 44 -0.80 -3.88 19.21
C TRP A 44 -2.10 -3.98 20.01
N SER A 45 -3.22 -3.62 19.37
CA SER A 45 -4.55 -3.89 19.88
C SER A 45 -4.81 -5.40 19.98
N LYS A 46 -5.87 -5.81 20.68
CA LYS A 46 -6.28 -7.23 20.67
C LYS A 46 -6.86 -7.57 19.29
N PRO A 47 -6.65 -8.81 18.79
CA PRO A 47 -7.22 -9.24 17.53
C PRO A 47 -8.74 -9.13 17.58
N HIS A 48 -9.32 -8.48 16.57
CA HIS A 48 -10.75 -8.25 16.47
C HIS A 48 -11.26 -8.41 15.04
N VAL A 49 -12.57 -8.49 14.88
CA VAL A 49 -13.19 -8.56 13.54
C VAL A 49 -13.26 -7.15 12.97
N ALA A 50 -12.63 -6.97 11.81
CA ALA A 50 -12.62 -5.72 11.07
C ALA A 50 -14.04 -5.20 10.82
N THR A 51 -14.26 -3.90 11.04
CA THR A 51 -15.48 -3.21 10.60
C THR A 51 -15.13 -2.09 9.66
N LEU A 52 -15.71 -2.08 8.47
CA LEU A 52 -15.43 -1.09 7.44
C LEU A 52 -16.54 -0.06 7.35
N SER A 53 -16.16 1.20 7.14
CA SER A 53 -17.13 2.24 6.82
C SER A 53 -17.71 2.01 5.42
N LEU A 54 -19.01 2.32 5.23
CA LEU A 54 -19.61 2.24 3.89
C LEU A 54 -18.95 3.21 2.90
N HIS A 55 -18.50 4.38 3.39
CA HIS A 55 -17.82 5.37 2.56
C HIS A 55 -16.50 4.84 1.99
N SER A 56 -15.66 4.19 2.81
CA SER A 56 -14.40 3.61 2.34
C SER A 56 -14.62 2.49 1.33
N LEU A 57 -15.72 1.72 1.43
CA LEU A 57 -16.08 0.72 0.42
C LEU A 57 -16.44 1.34 -0.95
N PHE A 58 -17.10 2.51 -0.96
CA PHE A 58 -17.37 3.21 -2.21
C PHE A 58 -16.11 3.77 -2.86
N GLU A 59 -15.21 4.35 -2.07
CA GLU A 59 -13.92 4.82 -2.58
C GLU A 59 -13.05 3.66 -3.09
N LEU A 60 -13.03 2.51 -2.39
CA LEU A 60 -12.35 1.30 -2.87
C LEU A 60 -12.92 0.82 -4.20
N ARG A 61 -14.25 0.74 -4.33
CA ARG A 61 -14.89 0.35 -5.60
C ARG A 61 -14.48 1.28 -6.73
N LYS A 62 -14.44 2.60 -6.48
CA LYS A 62 -14.01 3.60 -7.45
C LYS A 62 -12.53 3.38 -7.82
N GLY A 63 -11.67 3.19 -6.83
CA GLY A 63 -10.24 2.89 -7.02
C GLY A 63 -10.01 1.66 -7.90
N ILE A 64 -10.73 0.56 -7.68
CA ILE A 64 -10.64 -0.64 -8.53
C ILE A 64 -11.19 -0.39 -9.93
N SER A 65 -12.27 0.38 -10.06
CA SER A 65 -12.92 0.59 -11.36
C SER A 65 -12.11 1.48 -12.31
N SER A 66 -11.33 2.42 -11.78
CA SER A 66 -10.62 3.42 -12.59
C SER A 66 -9.11 3.52 -12.33
N GLY A 67 -8.59 2.79 -11.35
CA GLY A 67 -7.17 2.79 -10.99
C GLY A 67 -6.31 1.92 -11.89
N THR A 68 -4.99 1.99 -11.70
CA THR A 68 -4.03 1.11 -12.38
C THR A 68 -4.19 -0.32 -11.85
N ILE A 69 -4.42 -1.28 -12.74
CA ILE A 69 -4.46 -2.71 -12.43
C ILE A 69 -3.41 -3.41 -13.30
N MET A 70 -2.46 -4.08 -12.65
CA MET A 70 -1.43 -4.87 -13.30
C MET A 70 -1.44 -6.28 -12.68
N LEU A 71 -1.70 -7.31 -13.49
CA LEU A 71 -1.76 -8.70 -13.08
C LEU A 71 -0.60 -9.47 -13.70
N ASP A 72 -0.16 -10.55 -13.04
CA ASP A 72 0.94 -11.40 -13.49
C ASP A 72 2.22 -10.59 -13.83
N VAL A 73 2.50 -9.56 -13.02
CA VAL A 73 3.67 -8.70 -13.18
C VAL A 73 4.94 -9.50 -12.93
N ASP A 74 5.83 -9.53 -13.92
CA ASP A 74 7.16 -10.12 -13.80
C ASP A 74 8.14 -9.11 -13.14
N ALA A 75 8.08 -9.03 -11.82
CA ALA A 75 8.96 -8.20 -11.02
C ALA A 75 9.41 -8.94 -9.76
N ASN A 76 10.70 -8.82 -9.44
CA ASN A 76 11.34 -9.62 -8.38
C ASN A 76 11.72 -8.81 -7.14
N ASN A 77 11.44 -7.50 -7.11
CA ASN A 77 11.72 -6.63 -5.97
C ASN A 77 10.88 -5.35 -6.02
N LEU A 78 10.84 -4.64 -4.89
CA LEU A 78 10.07 -3.40 -4.73
C LEU A 78 10.47 -2.30 -5.73
N ILE A 79 11.76 -2.22 -6.09
CA ILE A 79 12.24 -1.21 -7.06
C ILE A 79 11.61 -1.45 -8.43
N GLN A 80 11.66 -2.69 -8.93
CA GLN A 80 11.04 -3.06 -10.20
C GLN A 80 9.53 -2.85 -10.18
N ILE A 81 8.85 -3.28 -9.10
CA ILE A 81 7.41 -3.06 -8.93
C ILE A 81 7.08 -1.56 -8.97
N THR A 82 7.83 -0.74 -8.24
CA THR A 82 7.65 0.71 -8.17
C THR A 82 7.80 1.35 -9.54
N ASP A 83 8.88 1.04 -10.27
CA ASP A 83 9.12 1.61 -11.60
C ASP A 83 8.02 1.21 -12.59
N LEU A 84 7.60 -0.06 -12.61
CA LEU A 84 6.52 -0.55 -13.48
C LEU A 84 5.16 0.13 -13.20
N VAL A 85 4.80 0.26 -11.93
CA VAL A 85 3.54 0.91 -11.52
C VAL A 85 3.54 2.38 -11.91
N LEU A 86 4.63 3.12 -11.65
CA LEU A 86 4.71 4.54 -11.97
C LEU A 86 4.67 4.79 -13.48
N ASP A 87 5.37 3.98 -14.26
CA ASP A 87 5.37 4.09 -15.71
C ASP A 87 3.97 3.81 -16.29
N ASN A 88 3.24 2.82 -15.73
CA ASN A 88 1.86 2.56 -16.11
C ASN A 88 0.90 3.70 -15.72
N MET A 89 1.05 4.27 -14.52
CA MET A 89 0.24 5.40 -14.05
C MET A 89 0.42 6.64 -14.95
N ILE A 90 1.63 6.89 -15.44
CA ILE A 90 1.90 7.99 -16.38
C ILE A 90 1.30 7.67 -17.75
N ALA A 91 1.52 6.46 -18.27
CA ALA A 91 0.99 6.04 -19.57
C ALA A 91 -0.56 6.08 -19.62
N SER A 92 -1.21 5.75 -18.51
CA SER A 92 -2.67 5.82 -18.35
C SER A 92 -3.19 7.22 -17.96
N LYS A 93 -2.31 8.22 -17.86
CA LYS A 93 -2.64 9.62 -17.48
C LYS A 93 -3.30 9.74 -16.11
N GLN A 94 -2.98 8.82 -15.20
CA GLN A 94 -3.39 8.89 -13.79
C GLN A 94 -2.43 9.75 -12.96
N MET A 95 -1.22 10.00 -13.47
CA MET A 95 -0.21 10.83 -12.82
C MET A 95 0.61 11.58 -13.87
N ASP A 96 0.88 12.86 -13.62
CA ASP A 96 1.78 13.64 -14.46
C ASP A 96 3.25 13.22 -14.24
N ALA A 97 4.02 13.20 -15.32
CA ALA A 97 5.42 12.74 -15.30
C ALA A 97 6.31 13.54 -14.33
N GLU A 98 5.97 14.80 -14.05
CA GLU A 98 6.70 15.64 -13.09
C GLU A 98 6.67 15.09 -11.66
N HIS A 99 5.63 14.32 -11.30
CA HIS A 99 5.48 13.73 -9.96
C HIS A 99 6.24 12.40 -9.81
N ARG A 100 6.73 11.81 -10.91
CA ARG A 100 7.34 10.46 -10.90
C ARG A 100 8.46 10.34 -9.87
N ASP A 101 9.40 11.28 -9.89
CA ASP A 101 10.62 11.20 -9.07
C ASP A 101 10.34 11.36 -7.57
N ILE A 102 9.37 12.20 -7.22
CA ILE A 102 8.99 12.38 -5.82
C ILE A 102 8.23 11.16 -5.30
N VAL A 103 7.25 10.64 -6.05
CA VAL A 103 6.49 9.46 -5.65
C VAL A 103 7.38 8.23 -5.57
N ARG A 104 8.27 8.02 -6.56
CA ARG A 104 9.26 6.93 -6.54
C ARG A 104 10.12 6.97 -5.28
N ARG A 105 10.63 8.15 -4.94
CA ARG A 105 11.45 8.34 -3.73
C ARG A 105 10.67 7.98 -2.47
N LEU A 106 9.42 8.43 -2.37
CA LEU A 106 8.56 8.14 -1.22
C LEU A 106 8.25 6.65 -1.08
N LEU A 107 7.93 5.95 -2.18
CA LEU A 107 7.65 4.51 -2.18
C LEU A 107 8.88 3.67 -1.78
N LEU A 108 10.09 4.19 -2.01
CA LEU A 108 11.35 3.50 -1.69
C LEU A 108 12.00 3.97 -0.38
N LEU A 109 11.33 4.80 0.43
CA LEU A 109 11.86 5.24 1.73
C LEU A 109 12.14 4.09 2.70
N LEU A 110 11.46 2.95 2.52
CA LEU A 110 11.61 1.73 3.34
C LEU A 110 12.83 0.86 2.95
N ALA A 111 13.54 1.19 1.86
CA ALA A 111 14.55 0.30 1.29
C ALA A 111 15.99 0.53 1.80
N LEU A 112 16.19 1.15 2.97
CA LEU A 112 17.51 1.36 3.59
C LEU A 112 17.56 0.83 5.03
#